data_AF-A0A1Y5I197-F1
#
_entry.id   AF-A0A1Y5I197-F1
#
_cell.length_a   1.000
_cell.length_b   1.000
_cell.length_c   1.000
_cell.angle_alpha   90.00
_cell.angle_beta   90.00
_cell.angle_gamma   90.00
#
_symmetry.space_group_name_H-M   'P 1'
#
loop_
_entity.id
_entity.type
_entity.pdbx_description
1 polymer ?
#
loop_
_entity_poly.entity_id
_entity_poly.type
_entity_poly.pdbx_seq_one_letter_code
_entity_poly.pdbx_strand_id
1 'polypeptide(L)'
;MSEQATKDAKETGKTAAKADKPKVHAEGYHSHNDDMPNSATIAERKRQRDEVASEVEAFLAHGGGITSVDANVRSDPPKKPESNYGSRPI
;
A
#
# COMPACT_ATOMS: atom_id res chain seq x y z
N MET A 1 -8.53 -52.14 0.79
CA MET A 1 -8.13 -51.76 -0.58
C MET A 1 -9.38 -51.30 -1.30
N SER A 2 -9.68 -50.04 -1.57
CA SER A 2 -8.98 -48.77 -1.35
C SER A 2 -10.01 -47.62 -1.40
N GLU A 3 -9.63 -46.52 -0.77
CA GLU A 3 -10.25 -45.19 -0.62
C GLU A 3 -11.48 -44.74 -1.43
N GLN A 4 -12.31 -44.00 -0.67
CA GLN A 4 -13.26 -42.96 -1.05
C GLN A 4 -12.55 -41.77 -1.74
N ALA A 5 -13.09 -41.23 -2.84
CA ALA A 5 -13.91 -40.00 -2.92
C ALA A 5 -13.14 -38.67 -3.12
N THR A 6 -13.88 -37.72 -3.73
CA THR A 6 -13.63 -36.28 -3.97
C THR A 6 -12.71 -35.95 -5.15
N LYS A 7 -13.27 -35.52 -6.30
CA LYS A 7 -13.57 -34.11 -6.66
C LYS A 7 -12.31 -33.23 -6.60
N ASP A 8 -11.83 -32.78 -7.75
CA ASP A 8 -11.89 -31.35 -8.12
C ASP A 8 -11.18 -31.08 -9.45
N ALA A 9 -11.72 -30.06 -10.12
CA ALA A 9 -11.50 -29.73 -11.51
C ALA A 9 -10.05 -29.34 -11.84
N LYS A 10 -9.50 -29.96 -12.88
CA LYS A 10 -8.30 -29.51 -13.57
C LYS A 10 -8.72 -28.62 -14.75
N GLU A 11 -8.48 -27.33 -14.56
CA GLU A 11 -7.88 -26.40 -15.53
C GLU A 11 -8.34 -26.53 -17.00
N THR A 12 -9.19 -25.61 -17.45
CA THR A 12 -9.11 -24.98 -18.79
C THR A 12 -10.07 -23.80 -18.85
N GLY A 13 -9.52 -22.59 -18.82
CA GLY A 13 -10.27 -21.33 -18.86
C GLY A 13 -9.47 -20.21 -19.51
N LYS A 14 -8.92 -20.46 -20.69
CA LYS A 14 -8.33 -19.44 -21.58
C LYS A 14 -9.43 -18.45 -21.96
N THR A 15 -9.49 -17.30 -21.29
CA THR A 15 -10.24 -16.15 -21.78
C THR A 15 -9.35 -15.32 -22.69
N ALA A 16 -9.91 -15.05 -23.86
CA ALA A 16 -9.24 -14.54 -25.04
C ALA A 16 -8.75 -13.09 -24.89
N ALA A 17 -7.72 -12.81 -25.66
CA ALA A 17 -7.13 -11.50 -25.92
C ALA A 17 -8.16 -10.37 -26.11
N LYS A 18 -8.08 -9.35 -25.26
CA LYS A 18 -8.11 -7.97 -25.75
C LYS A 18 -6.70 -7.42 -25.69
N ALA A 19 -6.05 -7.40 -26.85
CA ALA A 19 -4.90 -6.54 -27.07
C ALA A 19 -5.40 -5.08 -27.12
N ASP A 20 -5.67 -4.50 -25.96
CA ASP A 20 -5.81 -3.04 -25.83
C ASP A 20 -4.38 -2.50 -25.72
N LYS A 21 -3.83 -2.08 -26.86
CA LYS A 21 -2.51 -1.43 -26.90
C LYS A 21 -2.59 -0.21 -25.97
N PRO A 22 -1.70 -0.06 -24.96
CA PRO A 22 -1.80 1.07 -24.06
C PRO A 22 -1.71 2.36 -24.87
N LYS A 23 -2.72 3.20 -24.64
CA LYS A 23 -2.93 4.49 -25.28
C LYS A 23 -1.65 5.30 -25.24
N VAL A 24 -1.24 5.76 -26.42
CA VAL A 24 -0.16 6.72 -26.67
C VAL A 24 -0.04 7.70 -25.52
N HIS A 25 1.13 7.68 -24.88
CA HIS A 25 1.42 8.57 -23.79
C HIS A 25 1.34 10.01 -24.28
N ALA A 26 0.45 10.81 -23.68
CA ALA A 26 0.37 12.24 -23.93
C ALA A 26 1.71 12.91 -23.56
N GLU A 27 2.10 13.92 -24.33
CA GLU A 27 3.26 14.79 -24.09
C GLU A 27 3.30 15.19 -22.59
N GLY A 28 4.26 14.64 -21.84
CA GLY A 28 4.33 14.75 -20.38
C GLY A 28 4.46 13.42 -19.62
N TYR A 29 4.28 12.27 -20.28
CA TYR A 29 4.60 10.97 -19.68
C TYR A 29 6.11 10.73 -19.72
N HIS A 30 6.75 10.91 -18.58
CA HIS A 30 8.17 10.60 -18.45
C HIS A 30 8.30 9.09 -18.19
N SER A 31 8.62 8.33 -19.24
CA SER A 31 9.10 6.96 -19.08
C SER A 31 10.35 6.99 -18.22
N HIS A 32 10.39 6.13 -17.20
CA HIS A 32 11.47 6.09 -16.22
C HIS A 32 12.74 5.56 -16.88
N ASN A 33 13.61 6.47 -17.33
CA ASN A 33 14.97 6.17 -17.77
C ASN A 33 15.93 6.90 -16.82
N ASP A 34 17.12 6.33 -16.60
CA ASP A 34 18.09 6.82 -15.60
C ASP A 34 18.61 8.25 -15.87
N ASP A 35 18.46 8.76 -17.09
CA ASP A 35 18.90 10.10 -17.54
C ASP A 35 17.88 11.24 -17.28
N MET A 36 16.75 10.97 -16.61
CA MET A 36 15.74 11.99 -16.31
C MET A 36 16.14 12.80 -15.05
N PRO A 37 15.88 14.12 -14.97
CA PRO A 37 16.28 14.97 -13.83
C PRO A 37 15.74 14.51 -12.46
N ASN A 38 14.73 13.64 -12.45
CA ASN A 38 14.18 13.05 -11.24
C ASN A 38 14.87 11.73 -10.81
N SER A 39 15.78 11.15 -11.58
CA SER A 39 16.42 9.86 -11.26
C SER A 39 17.17 9.90 -9.92
N ALA A 40 17.86 11.00 -9.63
CA ALA A 40 18.50 11.24 -8.33
C ALA A 40 17.49 11.18 -7.16
N THR A 41 16.29 11.75 -7.35
CA THR A 41 15.23 11.72 -6.32
C THR A 41 14.61 10.32 -6.16
N ILE A 42 14.58 9.53 -7.24
CA ILE A 42 14.09 8.14 -7.21
C ILE A 42 15.09 7.24 -6.49
N ALA A 43 16.38 7.40 -6.76
CA ALA A 43 17.45 6.67 -6.08
C ALA A 43 17.45 6.94 -4.57
N GLU A 44 17.31 8.20 -4.16
CA GLU A 44 17.22 8.56 -2.73
C GLU A 44 15.97 7.97 -2.07
N ARG A 45 14.79 8.05 -2.71
CA ARG A 45 13.57 7.41 -2.20
C ARG A 45 13.70 5.87 -2.15
N LYS A 46 14.49 5.28 -3.05
CA LYS A 46 14.80 3.85 -2.99
C LYS A 46 15.66 3.54 -1.77
N ARG A 47 16.73 4.31 -1.53
CA ARG A 47 17.57 4.18 -0.35
C ARG A 47 16.76 4.24 0.96
N GLN A 48 15.85 5.22 1.07
CA GLN A 48 14.98 5.37 2.23
C GLN A 48 14.03 4.16 2.41
N ARG A 49 13.52 3.59 1.31
CA ARG A 49 12.70 2.37 1.37
C ARG A 49 13.51 1.15 1.81
N ASP A 50 14.73 1.02 1.30
CA ASP A 50 15.63 -0.09 1.63
C ASP A 50 16.05 -0.02 3.12
N GLU A 51 16.34 1.19 3.63
CA GLU A 51 16.64 1.45 5.04
C GLU A 51 15.46 1.05 5.95
N VAL A 52 14.26 1.56 5.68
CA VAL A 52 13.04 1.20 6.44
C VAL A 52 12.75 -0.30 6.35
N ALA A 53 12.95 -0.94 5.20
CA ALA A 53 12.77 -2.38 5.06
C ALA A 53 13.72 -3.16 5.97
N SER A 54 14.99 -2.76 6.02
CA SER A 54 15.99 -3.42 6.87
C SER A 54 15.68 -3.26 8.37
N GLU A 55 15.16 -2.10 8.79
CA GLU A 55 14.74 -1.85 10.17
C GLU A 55 13.52 -2.69 10.54
N VAL A 56 12.55 -2.82 9.63
CA VAL A 56 11.37 -3.68 9.83
C VAL A 56 11.79 -5.13 9.97
N GLU A 57 12.69 -5.63 9.13
CA GLU A 57 13.23 -6.99 9.24
C GLU A 57 13.92 -7.24 10.59
N ALA A 58 14.75 -6.30 11.04
CA ALA A 58 15.41 -6.38 12.33
C ALA A 58 14.41 -6.37 13.51
N PHE A 59 13.37 -5.53 13.44
CA PHE A 59 12.31 -5.48 14.45
C PHE A 59 11.55 -6.81 14.56
N LEU A 60 11.22 -7.42 13.41
CA LEU A 60 10.57 -8.73 13.37
C LEU A 60 11.49 -9.84 13.89
N ALA A 61 12.78 -9.82 13.53
CA ALA A 61 13.77 -10.80 14.00
C ALA A 61 14.02 -10.74 15.52
N HIS A 62 13.92 -9.54 16.11
CA HIS A 62 14.01 -9.35 17.56
C HIS A 62 12.72 -9.80 18.31
N GLY A 63 11.70 -10.30 17.59
CA GLY A 63 10.43 -10.75 18.17
C GLY A 63 9.39 -9.63 18.32
N GLY A 64 9.57 -8.50 17.63
CA GLY A 64 8.54 -7.48 17.46
C GLY A 64 7.39 -7.98 16.56
N GLY A 65 6.17 -7.48 16.78
CA GLY A 65 4.97 -7.85 16.02
C GLY A 65 4.30 -6.63 15.39
N ILE A 66 3.69 -6.81 14.22
CA ILE A 66 2.93 -5.78 13.51
C ILE A 66 1.45 -6.03 13.74
N THR A 67 0.73 -5.00 14.19
CA THR A 67 -0.74 -5.06 14.38
C THR A 67 -1.41 -4.26 13.27
N SER A 68 -2.51 -4.79 12.72
CA SER A 68 -3.36 -4.05 11.79
C SER A 68 -4.28 -3.11 12.56
N VAL A 69 -4.39 -1.86 12.10
CA VAL A 69 -5.21 -0.81 12.73
C VAL A 69 -6.16 -0.26 11.67
N ASP A 70 -7.44 -0.12 12.01
CA ASP A 70 -8.45 0.43 11.11
C ASP A 70 -8.20 1.92 10.82
N ALA A 71 -8.58 2.36 9.62
CA ALA A 71 -8.31 3.72 9.12
C ALA A 71 -8.88 4.85 10.00
N ASN A 72 -9.90 4.57 10.82
CA ASN A 72 -10.57 5.55 11.66
C ASN A 72 -10.14 5.50 13.14
N VAL A 73 -9.11 4.73 13.47
CA VAL A 73 -8.60 4.66 14.84
C VAL A 73 -7.59 5.79 15.05
N ARG A 74 -7.95 6.70 15.95
CA ARG A 74 -7.06 7.74 16.46
C ARG A 74 -6.55 7.31 17.83
N SER A 75 -5.27 7.54 18.10
CA SER A 75 -4.67 7.31 19.41
C SER A 75 -5.11 8.34 20.46
N ASP A 76 -5.65 9.48 20.04
CA ASP A 76 -6.21 10.50 20.93
C ASP A 76 -7.73 10.26 21.09
N PRO A 77 -8.22 10.01 22.31
CA PRO A 77 -9.65 9.88 22.54
C PRO A 77 -10.40 11.18 22.19
N PRO A 78 -11.71 11.10 21.87
CA PRO A 78 -12.52 12.27 21.63
C PRO A 78 -12.48 13.22 22.83
N LYS A 79 -12.06 14.47 22.61
CA LYS A 79 -12.07 15.50 23.66
C LYS A 79 -13.51 15.90 23.98
N LYS A 80 -13.79 16.13 25.27
CA LYS A 80 -15.09 16.65 25.70
C LYS A 80 -15.35 18.01 25.04
N PRO A 81 -16.59 18.29 24.60
CA PRO A 81 -16.91 19.61 24.08
C PRO A 81 -16.85 20.64 25.20
N GLU A 82 -16.11 21.73 24.97
CA GLU A 82 -16.16 22.91 25.83
C GLU A 82 -17.41 23.74 25.47
N SER A 83 -18.28 23.97 26.46
CA SER A 83 -19.48 24.80 26.25
C SER A 83 -19.11 26.28 26.31
N ASN A 84 -18.87 26.89 25.14
CA ASN A 84 -18.65 28.34 25.02
C ASN A 84 -19.95 29.15 24.85
N TYR A 85 -21.11 28.53 25.06
CA TYR A 85 -22.40 29.21 24.96
C TYR A 85 -22.56 30.26 26.08
N GLY A 86 -22.99 31.47 25.73
CA GLY A 86 -23.13 32.58 26.69
C GLY A 86 -21.84 33.33 27.03
N SER A 87 -20.71 33.00 26.41
CA SER A 87 -19.44 33.74 26.58
C SER A 87 -19.41 35.10 25.88
N ARG A 88 -20.38 35.35 25.00
CA ARG A 88 -20.57 36.63 24.30
C ARG A 88 -21.71 37.39 24.98
N PRO A 89 -21.49 38.65 25.42
CA PRO A 89 -22.57 39.50 25.91
C PRO A 89 -23.64 39.69 24.83
N ILE A 90 -24.90 39.72 25.26
CA ILE A 90 -26.07 40.04 24.42
C ILE A 90 -26.20 41.55 24.22
#